data_AF-A0A9D5XUQ9-F1
#
_entry.id   AF-A0A9D5XUQ9-F1
#
_cell.length_a   1.000
_cell.length_b   1.000
_cell.length_c   1.000
_cell.angle_alpha   90.00
_cell.angle_beta   90.00
_cell.angle_gamma   90.00
#
_symmetry.space_group_name_H-M   'P 1'
#
loop_
_entity.id
_entity.type
_entity.pdbx_description
1 polymer ?
#
loop_
_entity_poly.entity_id
_entity_poly.type
_entity_poly.pdbx_seq_one_letter_code
_entity_poly.pdbx_strand_id
1 'polypeptide(L)'
;MGIFTKPSTARRTGDLGEDAAARYLETRGFRVLDRNWRFRQWELDLVCRDGDTVVFVEVKTRRANSMASPGEALTPKKRARLVRAAGQYLTRHDLWDEPCRFDLAAVTDTGTSMDVELVENAFDLTGMHQ
;
A
#
# COMPACT_ATOMS: atom_id res chain seq x y z
N MET A 1 19.67 -5.06 28.85
CA MET A 1 18.43 -5.82 29.12
C MET A 1 17.44 -5.50 28.00
N GLY A 2 17.43 -6.27 26.91
CA GLY A 2 16.63 -5.97 25.73
C GLY A 2 15.16 -6.29 25.96
N ILE A 3 14.28 -5.29 25.85
CA ILE A 3 12.84 -5.48 25.95
C ILE A 3 12.37 -6.12 24.63
N PHE A 4 12.16 -7.43 24.62
CA PHE A 4 11.48 -8.12 23.52
C PHE A 4 9.98 -7.82 23.61
N THR A 5 9.53 -6.77 22.92
CA THR A 5 8.10 -6.52 22.72
C THR A 5 7.57 -7.51 21.69
N LYS A 6 6.75 -8.47 22.12
CA LYS A 6 6.00 -9.34 21.20
C LYS A 6 5.18 -8.45 20.24
N PRO A 7 5.22 -8.68 18.92
CA PRO A 7 4.42 -7.90 17.98
C PRO A 7 2.93 -8.07 18.33
N SER A 8 2.20 -6.95 18.34
CA SER A 8 0.75 -6.97 18.54
C SER A 8 0.07 -7.79 17.44
N THR A 9 -1.07 -8.41 17.77
CA THR A 9 -1.88 -9.17 16.79
C THR A 9 -2.23 -8.33 15.56
N ALA A 10 -2.49 -7.03 15.75
CA ALA A 10 -2.74 -6.10 14.66
C ALA A 10 -1.54 -5.95 13.70
N ARG A 11 -0.30 -5.93 14.22
CA ARG A 11 0.91 -5.84 13.39
C ARG A 11 1.10 -7.10 12.54
N ARG A 12 0.89 -8.28 13.15
CA ARG A 12 0.94 -9.55 12.43
C ARG A 12 -0.12 -9.65 11.33
N THR A 13 -1.35 -9.16 11.59
CA THR A 13 -2.40 -9.10 10.57
C THR A 13 -2.07 -8.12 9.45
N GLY A 14 -1.36 -7.02 9.75
CA GLY A 14 -0.84 -6.10 8.75
C GLY A 14 0.18 -6.78 7.83
N ASP A 15 1.21 -7.42 8.42
CA ASP A 15 2.28 -8.09 7.66
C ASP A 15 1.72 -9.20 6.75
N LEU A 16 0.78 -10.02 7.26
CA LEU A 16 0.11 -11.05 6.47
C LEU A 16 -0.74 -10.47 5.33
N GLY A 17 -1.35 -9.30 5.55
CA GLY A 17 -2.10 -8.62 4.50
C GLY A 17 -1.21 -8.08 3.41
N GLU A 18 -0.06 -7.50 3.77
CA GLU A 18 0.95 -7.04 2.81
C GLU A 18 1.51 -8.21 1.99
N ASP A 19 1.81 -9.34 2.63
CA ASP A 19 2.23 -10.58 1.95
C ASP A 19 1.17 -11.06 0.94
N ALA A 20 -0.10 -11.07 1.34
CA ALA A 20 -1.20 -11.49 0.47
C ALA A 20 -1.38 -10.54 -0.72
N ALA A 21 -1.33 -9.23 -0.48
CA ALA A 21 -1.43 -8.22 -1.52
C ALA A 21 -0.28 -8.32 -2.52
N ALA A 22 0.96 -8.48 -2.05
CA ALA A 22 2.12 -8.65 -2.92
C ALA A 22 1.97 -9.88 -3.84
N ARG A 23 1.62 -11.04 -3.26
CA ARG A 23 1.40 -12.27 -4.05
C ARG A 23 0.27 -12.11 -5.05
N TYR A 24 -0.85 -11.52 -4.64
CA TYR A 24 -1.99 -11.25 -5.52
C TYR A 24 -1.55 -10.40 -6.72
N LEU A 25 -0.83 -9.31 -6.48
CA LEU A 25 -0.32 -8.43 -7.53
C LEU A 25 0.64 -9.15 -8.48
N GLU A 26 1.56 -9.95 -7.95
CA GLU A 26 2.47 -10.79 -8.75
C GLU A 26 1.70 -11.75 -9.67
N THR A 27 0.64 -12.39 -9.16
CA THR A 27 -0.21 -13.27 -10.01
C THR A 27 -0.94 -12.53 -11.13
N ARG A 28 -1.13 -11.21 -10.99
CA ARG A 28 -1.72 -10.34 -12.03
C ARG A 28 -0.68 -9.70 -12.95
N GLY A 29 0.59 -10.09 -12.83
CA GLY A 29 1.67 -9.62 -13.72
C GLY A 29 2.41 -8.38 -13.22
N PHE A 30 2.09 -7.87 -12.02
CA PHE A 30 2.85 -6.78 -11.42
C PHE A 30 4.21 -7.32 -10.95
N ARG A 31 5.24 -6.49 -11.06
CA ARG A 31 6.53 -6.76 -10.41
C ARG A 31 6.63 -5.95 -9.12
N VAL A 32 6.82 -6.61 -7.98
CA VAL A 32 7.11 -5.92 -6.72
C VAL A 32 8.53 -5.36 -6.77
N LEU A 33 8.67 -4.05 -6.60
CA LEU A 33 9.95 -3.33 -6.54
C LEU A 33 10.45 -3.22 -5.10
N ASP A 34 9.55 -2.81 -4.20
CA ASP A 34 9.85 -2.65 -2.78
C ASP A 34 8.62 -2.99 -1.92
N ARG A 35 8.89 -3.39 -0.68
CA ARG A 35 7.91 -3.73 0.35
C ARG A 35 8.25 -3.04 1.65
N ASN A 36 7.24 -2.52 2.35
CA ASN A 36 7.39 -1.78 3.62
C ASN A 36 8.53 -0.75 3.54
N TRP A 37 8.56 0.01 2.44
CA TRP A 37 9.62 0.97 2.17
C TRP A 37 9.53 2.13 3.15
N ARG A 38 10.67 2.46 3.78
CA ARG A 38 10.75 3.47 4.83
C ARG A 38 11.88 4.44 4.55
N PHE A 39 11.57 5.73 4.60
CA PHE A 39 12.58 6.79 4.52
C PHE A 39 12.19 7.96 5.43
N ARG A 40 12.96 8.17 6.50
CA ARG A 40 12.64 9.16 7.55
C ARG A 40 11.24 8.91 8.11
N GLN A 41 10.32 9.88 7.99
CA GLN A 41 8.91 9.76 8.40
C GLN A 41 7.98 9.18 7.32
N TRP A 42 8.51 8.87 6.13
CA TRP A 42 7.74 8.41 4.99
C TRP A 42 7.71 6.89 4.94
N GLU A 43 6.54 6.35 4.62
CA GLU A 43 6.29 4.92 4.53
C GLU A 43 5.44 4.66 3.29
N LEU A 44 5.74 3.58 2.58
CA LEU A 44 4.97 3.03 1.48
C LEU A 44 4.84 1.51 1.72
N ASP A 45 3.63 0.98 1.69
CA ASP A 45 3.40 -0.44 1.97
C ASP A 45 3.97 -1.31 0.86
N LEU A 46 3.59 -1.04 -0.39
CA LEU A 46 4.11 -1.72 -1.58
C LEU A 46 4.42 -0.69 -2.67
N VAL A 47 5.55 -0.90 -3.34
CA VAL A 47 5.87 -0.24 -4.60
C VAL A 47 6.02 -1.31 -5.66
N CYS A 48 5.22 -1.21 -6.72
CA CYS A 48 5.15 -2.18 -7.78
C CYS A 48 5.42 -1.52 -9.13
N ARG A 49 5.61 -2.36 -10.14
CA ARG A 49 5.65 -1.99 -11.55
C ARG A 49 4.60 -2.76 -12.32
N ASP A 50 3.80 -2.03 -13.08
CA ASP A 50 2.78 -2.55 -13.99
C ASP A 50 3.09 -2.01 -15.38
N GLY A 51 3.72 -2.84 -16.22
CA GLY A 51 4.31 -2.38 -17.48
C GLY A 51 5.39 -1.31 -17.26
N ASP A 52 5.15 -0.11 -17.80
CA ASP A 52 6.00 1.07 -17.59
C ASP A 52 5.62 1.89 -16.35
N THR A 53 4.49 1.60 -15.71
CA THR A 53 3.95 2.43 -14.63
C THR A 53 4.46 2.00 -13.26
N VAL A 54 4.95 2.96 -12.47
CA VAL A 54 5.25 2.78 -11.04
C VAL A 54 3.96 2.90 -10.24
N VAL A 55 3.62 1.86 -9.49
CA VAL A 55 2.37 1.77 -8.75
C VAL A 55 2.66 1.80 -7.25
N PHE A 56 2.15 2.81 -6.56
CA PHE A 56 2.20 2.90 -5.11
C PHE A 56 0.92 2.30 -4.53
N VAL A 57 1.02 1.13 -3.90
CA VAL A 57 -0.14 0.41 -3.38
C VAL A 57 -0.19 0.53 -1.86
N GLU A 58 -1.25 1.16 -1.35
CA GLU A 58 -1.57 1.12 0.07
C GLU A 58 -2.29 -0.20 0.37
N VAL A 59 -1.92 -0.89 1.45
CA VAL A 59 -2.52 -2.15 1.87
C VAL A 59 -3.40 -1.93 3.09
N LYS A 60 -4.67 -2.30 2.97
CA LYS A 60 -5.62 -2.21 4.09
C LYS A 60 -6.18 -3.58 4.44
N THR A 61 -5.67 -4.15 5.52
CA THR A 61 -6.27 -5.35 6.12
C THR A 61 -7.47 -5.00 7.01
N ARG A 62 -8.54 -5.78 6.88
CA ARG A 62 -9.73 -5.81 7.73
C ARG A 62 -10.13 -7.25 8.02
N ARG A 63 -10.92 -7.46 9.07
CA ARG A 63 -11.59 -8.76 9.30
C ARG A 63 -12.89 -8.82 8.51
N ALA A 64 -13.33 -10.02 8.13
CA ALA A 64 -14.56 -10.23 7.35
C ALA A 64 -15.81 -9.51 7.88
N ASN A 65 -15.96 -9.37 9.20
CA ASN A 65 -17.12 -8.69 9.81
C ASN A 65 -16.92 -7.17 10.01
N SER A 66 -15.95 -6.55 9.34
CA SER A 66 -15.71 -5.11 9.44
C SER A 66 -16.68 -4.33 8.55
N MET A 67 -17.40 -3.37 9.14
CA MET A 67 -18.35 -2.50 8.42
C MET A 67 -17.66 -1.34 7.65
N ALA A 68 -16.33 -1.23 7.69
CA ALA A 68 -15.60 -0.14 7.05
C ALA A 68 -15.45 -0.37 5.53
N SER A 69 -15.87 0.61 4.74
CA SER A 69 -15.70 0.58 3.28
C SER A 69 -14.22 0.75 2.89
N PRO A 70 -13.73 0.12 1.80
CA PRO A 70 -12.37 0.33 1.33
C PRO A 70 -12.06 1.79 1.00
N GLY A 71 -13.02 2.53 0.44
CA GLY A 71 -12.87 3.93 0.01
C GLY A 71 -12.66 4.92 1.17
N GLU A 72 -13.17 4.63 2.37
CA GLU A 72 -12.91 5.43 3.58
C GLU A 72 -11.45 5.39 4.04
N ALA A 73 -10.65 4.43 3.54
CA ALA A 73 -9.27 4.24 4.00
C ALA A 73 -8.31 5.34 3.54
N LEU A 74 -8.60 6.03 2.42
CA LEU A 74 -7.73 7.05 1.83
C LEU A 74 -8.26 8.46 2.09
N THR A 75 -8.24 8.88 3.35
CA THR A 75 -8.56 10.26 3.74
C THR A 75 -7.65 11.28 3.04
N PRO A 76 -8.07 12.56 2.88
CA PRO A 76 -7.23 13.59 2.25
C PRO A 76 -5.83 13.73 2.88
N LYS A 77 -5.74 13.64 4.21
CA LYS A 77 -4.47 13.67 4.94
C LYS A 77 -3.56 12.50 4.57
N LYS A 78 -4.14 11.30 4.38
CA LYS A 78 -3.39 10.11 4.00
C LYS A 78 -2.92 10.18 2.54
N ARG A 79 -3.78 10.63 1.62
CA ARG A 79 -3.42 10.90 0.23
C ARG A 79 -2.24 11.87 0.14
N ALA A 80 -2.31 13.00 0.83
CA ALA A 80 -1.22 13.98 0.88
C ALA A 80 0.10 13.40 1.42
N ARG A 81 0.03 12.49 2.40
CA ARG A 81 1.21 11.80 2.92
C ARG A 81 1.79 10.80 1.91
N LEU A 82 0.95 10.03 1.25
CA LEU A 82 1.34 9.07 0.21
C LEU A 82 2.01 9.77 -0.97
N VAL A 83 1.45 10.89 -1.44
CA VAL A 83 2.05 11.69 -2.53
C VAL A 83 3.45 12.17 -2.16
N ARG A 84 3.64 12.67 -0.93
CA ARG A 84 4.96 13.09 -0.45
C ARG A 84 5.93 11.91 -0.34
N ALA A 85 5.48 10.76 0.15
CA ALA A 85 6.30 9.55 0.24
C ALA A 85 6.71 9.02 -1.15
N ALA A 86 5.77 8.96 -2.09
CA ALA A 86 6.01 8.62 -3.48
C ALA A 86 7.04 9.55 -4.12
N GLY A 87 6.93 10.87 -3.95
CA GLY A 87 7.93 11.81 -4.46
C GLY A 87 9.34 11.56 -3.91
N GLN A 88 9.47 11.14 -2.64
CA GLN A 88 10.76 10.72 -2.09
C GLN A 88 11.27 9.43 -2.71
N TYR A 89 10.39 8.47 -2.97
CA TYR A 89 10.74 7.23 -3.67
C TYR A 89 11.24 7.52 -5.09
N LEU A 90 10.45 8.24 -5.89
CA LEU A 90 10.81 8.60 -7.28
C LEU A 90 12.15 9.33 -7.37
N THR A 91 12.40 10.29 -6.47
CA THR A 91 13.68 11.02 -6.41
C THR A 91 14.86 10.11 -6.12
N ARG A 92 14.70 9.15 -5.21
CA ARG A 92 15.81 8.27 -4.79
C ARG A 92 16.12 7.18 -5.79
N HIS A 93 15.17 6.84 -6.65
CA HIS A 93 15.28 5.77 -7.62
C HIS A 93 15.39 6.29 -9.07
N ASP A 94 15.43 7.62 -9.26
CA ASP A 94 15.52 8.28 -10.57
C ASP A 94 14.36 7.89 -11.52
N LEU A 95 13.12 7.91 -11.00
CA LEU A 95 11.92 7.45 -11.69
C LEU A 95 10.92 8.57 -12.01
N TRP A 96 11.35 9.84 -12.03
CA TRP A 96 10.44 10.96 -12.26
C TRP A 96 9.88 11.02 -13.68
N ASP A 97 10.54 10.39 -14.65
CA ASP A 97 10.09 10.31 -16.04
C ASP A 97 9.12 9.15 -16.31
N GLU A 98 8.87 8.30 -15.31
CA GLU A 98 7.98 7.15 -15.41
C GLU A 98 6.54 7.55 -15.03
N PRO A 99 5.50 7.04 -15.72
CA PRO A 99 4.14 7.21 -15.25
C PRO A 99 3.99 6.58 -13.86
N CYS A 100 3.20 7.20 -13.00
CA CYS A 100 2.88 6.61 -11.70
C CYS A 100 1.42 6.79 -11.31
N ARG A 101 0.92 5.87 -10.48
CA ARG A 101 -0.44 5.91 -9.93
C ARG A 101 -0.48 5.38 -8.50
N PHE A 102 -1.62 5.61 -7.84
CA PHE A 102 -1.87 5.14 -6.48
C PHE A 102 -3.04 4.16 -6.47
N ASP A 103 -2.77 2.95 -6.00
CA ASP A 103 -3.77 1.88 -5.90
C ASP A 103 -4.03 1.54 -4.42
N LEU A 104 -5.16 0.87 -4.14
CA LEU A 104 -5.50 0.36 -2.82
C LEU A 104 -5.77 -1.14 -2.89
N ALA A 105 -4.98 -1.93 -2.15
CA ALA A 105 -5.26 -3.33 -1.92
C ALA A 105 -6.08 -3.50 -0.64
N ALA A 106 -7.37 -3.80 -0.79
CA ALA A 106 -8.24 -4.14 0.33
C ALA A 106 -8.12 -5.64 0.62
N VAL A 107 -7.59 -5.98 1.80
CA VAL A 107 -7.37 -7.36 2.22
C VAL A 107 -8.37 -7.74 3.30
N THR A 108 -9.17 -8.77 3.03
CA THR A 108 -10.15 -9.29 3.97
C THR A 108 -9.64 -10.61 4.56
N ASP A 109 -9.33 -10.58 5.86
CA ASP A 109 -9.00 -11.77 6.65
C ASP A 109 -10.30 -12.51 7.00
N THR A 110 -10.49 -13.67 6.38
CA THR A 110 -11.64 -14.57 6.62
C THR A 110 -11.39 -15.55 7.77
N GLY A 111 -10.19 -15.55 8.35
CA GLY A 111 -9.70 -16.53 9.32
C GLY A 111 -9.08 -17.78 8.69
N THR A 112 -9.38 -18.07 7.41
CA THR A 112 -8.80 -19.20 6.66
C THR A 112 -8.07 -18.75 5.39
N SER A 113 -8.40 -17.57 4.86
CA SER A 113 -7.78 -16.96 3.69
C SER A 113 -7.58 -15.45 3.90
N MET A 114 -6.74 -14.87 3.04
CA MET A 114 -6.63 -13.43 2.84
C MET A 114 -7.15 -13.12 1.44
N ASP A 115 -8.36 -12.60 1.36
CA ASP A 115 -9.00 -12.28 0.09
C ASP A 115 -8.63 -10.84 -0.30
N VAL A 116 -8.07 -10.66 -1.49
CA VAL A 116 -7.52 -9.37 -1.94
C VAL A 116 -8.39 -8.81 -3.07
N GLU A 117 -8.80 -7.55 -2.92
CA GLU A 117 -9.43 -6.74 -3.96
C GLU A 117 -8.52 -5.54 -4.26
N LEU A 118 -8.20 -5.30 -5.54
CA LEU A 118 -7.43 -4.14 -5.95
C LEU A 118 -8.37 -3.05 -6.51
N VAL A 119 -8.27 -1.86 -5.94
CA VAL A 119 -8.83 -0.64 -6.51
C VAL A 119 -7.71 0.12 -7.19
N GLU A 120 -7.68 0.07 -8.51
CA GLU A 120 -6.73 0.81 -9.34
C GLU A 120 -7.11 2.28 -9.41
N ASN A 121 -6.12 3.17 -9.47
CA ASN A 121 -6.33 4.62 -9.45
C ASN A 121 -7.23 5.05 -8.28
N ALA A 122 -6.95 4.52 -7.08
CA ALA A 122 -7.74 4.74 -5.87
C ALA A 122 -7.89 6.24 -5.52
N PHE A 123 -6.96 7.07 -6.00
CA PHE A 123 -7.14 8.51 -6.14
C PHE A 123 -6.19 9.06 -7.21
N ASP A 124 -6.55 10.20 -7.77
CA ASP A 124 -5.67 11.03 -8.58
C ASP A 124 -5.28 12.31 -7.84
N LEU A 125 -4.45 13.14 -8.49
CA LEU A 125 -4.01 14.42 -7.96
C LEU A 125 -4.93 15.59 -8.36
N THR A 126 -5.96 15.34 -9.15
CA THR A 126 -6.89 16.38 -9.60
C THR A 126 -7.75 16.80 -8.41
N GLY A 127 -7.62 18.06 -7.99
CA GLY A 127 -8.25 18.57 -6.77
C GLY A 127 -7.38 18.56 -5.52
N MET A 128 -6.11 18.13 -5.59
CA MET A 128 -5.11 18.41 -4.55
C MET A 128 -4.53 19.84 -4.70
N HIS A 129 -5.41 20.84 -4.81
CA HIS A 129 -5.01 22.24 -4.65
C HIS A 129 -5.03 22.56 -3.16
N GLN A 130 -3.92 23.14 -2.68
CA GLN A 130 -3.71 23.54 -1.29
C GLN A 130 -4.78 24.52 -0.80
#